data_AF-A0A6A5C6R3-F1
#
_entry.id   AF-A0A6A5C6R3-F1
#
_cell.length_a   1.000
_cell.length_b   1.000
_cell.length_c   1.000
_cell.angle_alpha   90.00
_cell.angle_beta   90.00
_cell.angle_gamma   90.00
#
_symmetry.space_group_name_H-M   'P 1'
#
loop_
_entity.id
_entity.type
_entity.pdbx_description
1 polymer ?
#
loop_
_entity_poly.entity_id
_entity_poly.type
_entity_poly.pdbx_seq_one_letter_code
_entity_poly.pdbx_strand_id
1 'polypeptide(L)'
;MSPSTAASSLSEQEIRKEIESITLPSYFPTYKQQCKEVAENFFNCFSSRSIKTQKGDRLAGVNGLRQCSQELSKYRECMEQP
;
A
#
# COMPACT_ATOMS: atom_id res chain seq x y z
N MET A 1 -17.52 -24.42 -31.82
CA MET A 1 -16.30 -23.57 -31.93
C MET A 1 -16.22 -22.78 -30.64
N SER A 2 -15.29 -23.12 -29.75
CA SER A 2 -15.12 -22.46 -28.46
C SER A 2 -13.78 -21.72 -28.49
N PRO A 3 -13.73 -20.40 -28.31
CA PRO A 3 -12.47 -19.74 -28.01
C PRO A 3 -12.21 -19.87 -26.51
N SER A 4 -11.21 -20.69 -26.18
CA SER A 4 -10.57 -20.71 -24.86
C SER A 4 -9.84 -19.38 -24.67
N THR A 5 -10.38 -18.47 -23.86
CA THR A 5 -9.75 -17.20 -23.51
C THR A 5 -8.69 -17.42 -22.43
N ALA A 6 -7.49 -17.83 -22.86
CA ALA A 6 -6.30 -17.94 -22.03
C ALA A 6 -5.66 -16.56 -21.74
N ALA A 7 -6.37 -15.68 -21.02
CA ALA A 7 -5.90 -14.33 -20.69
C ALA A 7 -5.84 -14.03 -19.18
N SER A 8 -5.97 -15.04 -18.29
CA SER A 8 -6.15 -14.79 -16.84
C SER A 8 -5.00 -15.25 -15.94
N SER A 9 -3.90 -15.79 -16.46
CA SER A 9 -2.87 -16.42 -15.61
C SER A 9 -1.58 -15.61 -15.39
N LEU A 10 -1.42 -14.44 -16.01
CA LEU A 10 -0.26 -13.54 -15.82
C LEU A 10 -0.54 -12.39 -14.85
N SER A 11 -1.35 -12.57 -13.82
CA SER A 11 -1.67 -11.44 -12.93
C SER A 11 -1.79 -11.82 -11.46
N GLU A 12 -2.29 -12.99 -11.09
CA GLU A 12 -2.51 -13.29 -9.67
C GLU A 12 -1.21 -13.52 -8.88
N GLN A 13 -0.22 -14.17 -9.48
CA GLN A 13 1.06 -14.44 -8.79
C GLN A 13 1.92 -13.19 -8.65
N GLU A 14 2.01 -12.36 -9.70
CA GLU A 14 2.72 -11.08 -9.63
C GLU A 14 2.05 -10.10 -8.67
N ILE A 15 0.71 -10.03 -8.70
CA ILE A 15 -0.07 -9.25 -7.72
C ILE A 15 0.21 -9.70 -6.29
N ARG A 16 0.26 -11.02 -6.02
CA ARG A 16 0.58 -11.54 -4.68
C ARG A 16 1.98 -11.13 -4.23
N LYS A 17 2.97 -11.31 -5.11
CA LYS A 17 4.36 -10.91 -4.83
C LYS A 17 4.47 -9.40 -4.53
N GLU A 18 3.69 -8.60 -5.25
CA GLU A 18 3.66 -7.15 -5.08
C GLU A 18 2.98 -6.75 -3.76
N ILE A 19 1.86 -7.40 -3.41
CA ILE A 19 1.21 -7.30 -2.09
C ILE A 19 2.20 -7.66 -0.96
N GLU A 20 3.01 -8.70 -1.15
CA GLU A 20 3.99 -9.14 -0.15
C GLU A 20 5.15 -8.15 0.03
N SER A 21 5.47 -7.36 -1.00
CA SER A 21 6.65 -6.47 -1.01
C SER A 21 6.46 -5.14 -0.28
N ILE A 22 5.23 -4.62 -0.18
CA ILE A 22 4.94 -3.36 0.51
C ILE A 22 3.90 -3.61 1.60
N THR A 23 4.41 -3.82 2.80
CA THR A 23 3.61 -4.09 4.00
C THR A 23 3.42 -2.83 4.85
N LEU A 24 2.41 -2.81 5.70
CA LEU A 24 2.34 -1.80 6.77
C LEU A 24 3.13 -2.30 7.98
N PRO A 25 3.81 -1.41 8.74
CA PRO A 25 4.44 -1.82 9.98
C PRO A 25 3.40 -2.23 11.02
N SER A 26 3.79 -3.10 11.96
CA SER A 26 2.88 -3.69 12.97
C SER A 26 2.23 -2.67 13.91
N TYR A 27 2.85 -1.50 14.08
CA TYR A 27 2.35 -0.40 14.90
C TYR A 27 1.38 0.53 14.16
N PHE A 28 1.21 0.40 12.84
CA PHE A 28 0.23 1.20 12.11
C PHE A 28 -1.20 0.93 12.66
N PRO A 29 -2.07 1.95 12.84
CA PRO A 29 -1.93 3.36 12.45
C PRO A 29 -1.43 4.31 13.56
N THR A 30 -0.66 3.80 14.53
CA THR A 30 -0.17 4.62 15.67
C THR A 30 1.15 5.32 15.37
N TYR A 31 1.50 6.35 16.16
CA TYR A 31 2.81 7.02 16.07
C TYR A 31 3.31 7.54 17.43
N LYS A 32 4.64 7.64 17.59
CA LYS A 32 5.28 8.40 18.67
C LYS A 32 5.06 9.89 18.43
N GLN A 33 4.87 10.70 19.47
CA GLN A 33 4.58 12.13 19.32
C GLN A 33 5.62 12.88 18.48
N GLN A 34 6.90 12.53 18.62
CA GLN A 34 8.01 13.09 17.81
C GLN A 34 7.92 12.77 16.32
N CYS A 35 7.18 11.71 15.93
CA CYS A 35 6.98 11.28 14.56
C CYS A 35 5.67 11.75 13.94
N LYS A 36 4.92 12.62 14.64
CA LYS A 36 3.59 13.06 14.21
C LYS A 36 3.58 13.60 12.78
N GLU A 37 4.50 14.50 12.44
CA GLU A 37 4.53 15.15 11.12
C GLU A 37 4.72 14.13 9.98
N VAL A 38 5.72 13.25 10.10
CA VAL A 38 5.97 12.22 9.08
C VAL A 38 4.85 11.18 9.00
N ALA A 39 4.20 10.86 10.13
CA ALA A 39 3.05 9.98 10.17
C ALA A 39 1.83 10.61 9.49
N GLU A 40 1.51 11.86 9.79
CA GLU A 40 0.40 12.60 9.16
C GLU A 40 0.60 12.73 7.65
N ASN A 41 1.83 13.01 7.21
CA ASN A 41 2.15 13.04 5.77
C ASN A 41 1.86 11.70 5.09
N PHE A 42 2.28 10.59 5.70
CA PHE A 42 1.97 9.26 5.18
C PHE A 42 0.47 8.97 5.20
N PHE A 43 -0.24 9.24 6.30
CA PHE A 43 -1.67 8.94 6.43
C PHE A 43 -2.51 9.75 5.44
N ASN A 44 -2.17 11.03 5.25
CA ASN A 44 -2.85 11.91 4.29
C ASN A 44 -2.61 11.44 2.84
N CYS A 45 -1.37 11.08 2.51
CA CYS A 45 -1.06 10.50 1.21
C CYS A 45 -1.85 9.21 0.99
N PHE A 46 -1.75 8.27 1.94
CA PHE A 46 -2.38 6.96 1.84
C PHE A 46 -3.89 7.09 1.68
N SER A 47 -4.56 7.87 2.53
CA SER A 47 -6.01 8.09 2.46
C SER A 47 -6.46 8.70 1.14
N SER A 48 -5.62 9.52 0.50
CA SER A 48 -5.94 10.16 -0.78
C SER A 48 -5.67 9.26 -1.99
N ARG A 49 -4.71 8.33 -1.87
CA ARG A 49 -4.29 7.44 -2.97
C ARG A 49 -4.91 6.04 -2.90
N SER A 50 -5.41 5.62 -1.75
CA SER A 50 -6.04 4.31 -1.54
C SER A 50 -7.54 4.28 -1.88
N ILE A 51 -7.96 5.05 -2.88
CA ILE A 51 -9.36 5.18 -3.29
C ILE A 51 -9.71 4.07 -4.29
N LYS A 52 -10.79 3.33 -4.01
CA LYS A 52 -11.33 2.34 -4.96
C LYS A 52 -11.96 3.07 -6.13
N THR A 53 -11.37 2.95 -7.31
CA THR A 53 -11.89 3.59 -8.54
C THR A 53 -13.06 2.83 -9.14
N GLN A 54 -13.18 1.54 -8.84
CA GLN A 54 -14.24 0.66 -9.33
C GLN A 54 -14.68 -0.35 -8.27
N LYS A 55 -15.91 -0.87 -8.42
CA LYS A 55 -16.45 -1.90 -7.53
C LYS A 55 -15.59 -3.18 -7.68
N GLY A 56 -15.00 -3.62 -6.57
CA GLY A 56 -14.13 -4.78 -6.55
C GLY A 56 -12.65 -4.48 -6.79
N ASP A 57 -12.23 -3.21 -6.77
CA ASP A 57 -10.80 -2.87 -6.72
C ASP A 57 -10.20 -3.32 -5.37
N ARG A 58 -9.56 -4.49 -5.40
CA ARG A 58 -8.86 -5.10 -4.26
C ARG A 58 -7.44 -4.55 -4.11
N LEU A 59 -6.94 -3.81 -5.09
CA LEU A 59 -5.55 -3.31 -5.15
C LEU A 59 -5.44 -1.85 -4.75
N ALA A 60 -6.55 -1.12 -4.60
CA ALA A 60 -6.56 0.27 -4.16
C ALA A 60 -5.62 0.54 -2.95
N GLY A 61 -5.63 -0.34 -1.94
CA GLY A 61 -4.73 -0.23 -0.79
C GLY A 61 -3.26 -0.38 -1.18
N VAL A 62 -2.92 -1.42 -1.93
CA VAL A 62 -1.53 -1.69 -2.39
C VAL A 62 -1.03 -0.55 -3.28
N ASN A 63 -1.89 -0.07 -4.18
CA ASN A 63 -1.61 1.07 -5.05
C ASN A 63 -1.36 2.34 -4.23
N GLY A 64 -2.15 2.57 -3.18
CA GLY A 64 -1.93 3.66 -2.23
C GLY A 64 -0.57 3.55 -1.53
N LEU A 65 -0.21 2.36 -1.03
CA LEU A 65 1.09 2.14 -0.40
C LEU A 65 2.26 2.33 -1.38
N ARG A 66 2.11 1.89 -2.64
CA ARG A 66 3.12 2.09 -3.69
C ARG A 66 3.33 3.57 -3.97
N GLN A 67 2.24 4.32 -4.16
CA GLN A 67 2.30 5.75 -4.46
C GLN A 67 2.83 6.59 -3.28
N CYS A 68 2.63 6.12 -2.05
CA CYS A 68 3.05 6.78 -0.81
C CYS A 68 4.25 6.07 -0.15
N SER A 69 5.05 5.35 -0.94
CA SER A 69 6.15 4.52 -0.42
C SER A 69 7.27 5.35 0.21
N GLN A 70 7.49 6.57 -0.29
CA GLN A 70 8.48 7.48 0.27
C GLN A 70 8.07 7.96 1.67
N GLU A 71 6.81 8.35 1.84
CA GLU A 71 6.24 8.79 3.11
C GLU A 71 6.17 7.63 4.10
N LEU A 72 5.79 6.42 3.64
CA LEU A 72 5.84 5.20 4.43
C LEU A 72 7.26 4.91 4.95
N SER A 73 8.28 5.09 4.12
CA SER A 73 9.68 4.90 4.53
C SER A 73 10.09 5.90 5.62
N LYS A 74 9.75 7.18 5.50
CA LYS A 74 10.05 8.21 6.50
C LYS A 74 9.33 7.97 7.83
N TYR A 75 8.06 7.57 7.74
CA TYR A 75 7.27 7.18 8.91
C TYR A 75 7.89 5.98 9.63
N ARG A 76 8.33 4.96 8.88
CA ARG A 76 9.05 3.81 9.43
C ARG A 76 10.34 4.20 10.11
N GLU A 77 11.21 4.94 9.41
CA GLU A 77 12.49 5.38 9.92
C GLU A 77 12.35 6.10 11.28
N CYS A 78 11.40 7.04 11.39
CA CYS A 78 11.16 7.76 12.65
C CYS A 78 10.64 6.85 13.77
N MET A 79 9.71 5.95 13.44
CA MET A 79 9.09 5.07 14.43
C MET A 79 10.06 4.00 14.96
N GLU A 80 10.95 3.52 14.09
CA GLU A 80 11.95 2.49 14.36
C GLU A 80 13.25 3.05 14.93
N GLN A 81 13.42 4.39 14.98
CA GLN A 81 14.50 4.99 15.78
C GLN A 81 14.31 4.57 17.26
N PRO A 82 15.39 4.11 17.92
CA PRO A 82 15.36 3.73 19.33
C PRO A 82 14.95 4.89 20.25
#